data_AF-A0A1G0XUS4-F1
#
_entry.id   AF-A0A1G0XUS4-F1
#
_cell.length_a   1.000
_cell.length_b   1.000
_cell.length_c   1.000
_cell.angle_alpha   90.00
_cell.angle_beta   90.00
_cell.angle_gamma   90.00
#
_symmetry.space_group_name_H-M   'P 1'
#
loop_
_entity.id
_entity.type
_entity.pdbx_description
1 polymer ?
#
loop_
_entity_poly.entity_id
_entity_poly.type
_entity_poly.pdbx_seq_one_letter_code
_entity_poly.pdbx_strand_id
1 'polypeptide(L)'
;MKNLYRILIFPTLIFSFVSIQGCVSVSYSGKSYTSTEKVEILKPQDTAPAGYEIMGKAVASGPDQDSSRADLQKKIMNKAKSEGADAVMIVLYENVIIGKEREDEFLNSGPTNSAWGMNVNTQGDTDQLNIQRINLGKADSNQTPIFKHVMKAVFLKKTDK
;
A
#
# COMPACT_ATOMS: atom_id res chain seq x y z
N MET A 1 -24.11 46.37 45.22
CA MET A 1 -24.64 44.98 45.31
C MET A 1 -23.81 44.14 44.35
N LYS A 2 -22.73 43.52 44.85
CA LYS A 2 -22.63 42.07 45.17
C LYS A 2 -22.64 41.16 43.92
N ASN A 3 -21.54 40.40 43.81
CA ASN A 3 -21.35 39.08 43.16
C ASN A 3 -20.55 39.11 41.84
N LEU A 4 -19.20 39.00 41.88
CA LEU A 4 -18.39 37.77 41.99
C LEU A 4 -18.82 36.67 41.02
N TYR A 5 -18.16 36.62 39.85
CA TYR A 5 -17.91 35.38 39.12
C TYR A 5 -16.50 35.41 38.53
N ARG A 6 -15.56 34.88 39.32
CA ARG A 6 -14.33 34.26 38.81
C ARG A 6 -14.77 33.09 37.94
N ILE A 7 -14.55 33.16 36.64
CA ILE A 7 -14.56 31.97 35.78
C ILE A 7 -13.22 31.97 35.04
N LEU A 8 -12.32 31.14 35.54
CA LEU A 8 -11.12 30.68 34.86
C LEU A 8 -11.56 29.98 33.56
N ILE A 9 -11.42 30.65 32.42
CA ILE A 9 -11.56 30.03 31.11
C ILE A 9 -10.21 29.36 30.81
N PHE A 10 -10.04 28.11 31.23
CA PHE A 10 -9.05 27.21 30.66
C PHE A 10 -9.52 26.87 29.24
N PRO A 11 -8.79 27.23 28.17
CA PRO A 11 -9.12 26.73 26.85
C PRO A 11 -8.59 25.31 26.75
N THR A 12 -9.41 24.32 27.12
CA THR A 12 -9.16 22.91 26.74
C THR A 12 -9.34 22.78 25.23
N LEU A 13 -8.25 23.03 24.52
CA LEU A 13 -8.08 22.77 23.10
C LEU A 13 -7.99 21.25 22.88
N ILE A 14 -9.13 20.56 22.87
CA ILE A 14 -9.20 19.17 22.42
C ILE A 14 -9.24 19.20 20.89
N PHE A 15 -8.07 19.28 20.27
CA PHE A 15 -7.92 19.05 18.84
C PHE A 15 -8.01 17.54 18.59
N SER A 16 -9.23 17.03 18.50
CA SER A 16 -9.47 15.64 18.12
C SER A 16 -9.14 15.52 16.63
N PHE A 17 -7.90 15.13 16.34
CA PHE A 17 -7.42 14.82 15.01
C PHE A 17 -8.02 13.48 14.58
N VAL A 18 -9.31 13.47 14.23
CA VAL A 18 -9.94 12.37 13.51
C VAL A 18 -9.28 12.35 12.14
N SER A 19 -8.16 11.61 12.06
CA SER A 19 -7.53 11.29 10.79
C SER A 19 -8.51 10.41 10.04
N ILE A 20 -9.21 10.99 9.07
CA ILE A 20 -9.87 10.27 7.99
C ILE A 20 -8.75 9.61 7.18
N GLN A 21 -8.16 8.55 7.72
CA GLN A 21 -7.26 7.72 6.96
C GLN A 21 -8.17 6.94 6.01
N GLY A 22 -8.13 7.29 4.73
CA GLY A 22 -8.81 6.52 3.69
C GLY A 22 -8.54 5.03 3.87
N CYS A 23 -9.49 4.20 3.42
CA CYS A 23 -9.60 2.75 3.68
C CYS A 23 -8.42 1.91 3.12
N VAL A 24 -7.31 2.55 2.76
CA VAL A 24 -6.09 1.91 2.30
C VAL A 24 -5.20 1.53 3.48
N SER A 25 -5.00 0.23 3.65
CA SER A 25 -4.02 -0.37 4.55
C SER A 25 -2.66 -0.48 3.87
N VAL A 26 -1.58 -0.53 4.65
CA VAL A 26 -0.24 -0.83 4.15
C VAL A 26 0.51 -1.73 5.14
N SER A 27 0.93 -2.89 4.64
CA SER A 27 1.74 -3.90 5.35
C SER A 27 3.18 -3.81 4.87
N TYR A 28 4.14 -4.04 5.76
CA TYR A 28 5.58 -4.00 5.45
C TYR A 28 6.33 -5.13 6.15
N SER A 29 7.30 -5.72 5.46
CA SER A 29 8.24 -6.71 6.00
C SER A 29 9.65 -6.41 5.52
N GLY A 30 10.58 -6.18 6.46
CA GLY A 30 11.96 -5.86 6.15
C GLY A 30 12.66 -5.10 7.27
N LYS A 31 13.83 -4.55 6.94
CA LYS A 31 14.61 -3.67 7.81
C LYS A 31 14.01 -2.26 7.83
N SER A 32 14.23 -1.55 8.92
CA SER A 32 13.87 -0.13 9.06
C SER A 32 15.12 0.69 9.34
N TYR A 33 15.17 1.90 8.79
CA TYR A 33 16.23 2.87 8.97
C TYR A 33 15.64 4.20 9.45
N THR A 34 16.49 5.20 9.69
CA THR A 34 16.03 6.55 9.98
C THR A 34 15.13 7.07 8.85
N SER A 35 13.97 7.62 9.22
CA SER A 35 13.00 8.15 8.27
C SER A 35 13.64 9.18 7.32
N THR A 36 13.19 9.20 6.07
CA THR A 36 13.64 10.17 5.06
C THR A 36 12.49 11.00 4.53
N GLU A 37 12.78 12.20 4.06
CA GLU A 37 11.79 13.08 3.41
C GLU A 37 11.60 12.75 1.92
N LYS A 38 12.63 12.17 1.29
CA LYS A 38 12.70 11.92 -0.15
C LYS A 38 12.83 10.42 -0.42
N VAL A 39 11.95 9.94 -1.29
CA VAL A 39 11.92 8.58 -1.82
C VAL A 39 11.70 8.70 -3.31
N GLU A 40 12.57 8.11 -4.12
CA GLU A 40 12.39 8.04 -5.56
C GLU A 40 11.61 6.80 -5.98
N ILE A 41 10.88 6.88 -7.09
CA ILE A 41 10.21 5.72 -7.69
C ILE A 41 11.07 5.23 -8.85
N LEU A 42 11.58 4.01 -8.75
CA LEU A 42 12.38 3.36 -9.78
C LEU A 42 11.49 2.50 -10.68
N LYS A 43 11.97 2.28 -11.91
CA LYS A 43 11.33 1.34 -12.84
C LYS A 43 11.43 -0.09 -12.28
N PRO A 44 10.40 -0.93 -12.50
CA PRO A 44 10.44 -2.35 -12.13
C PRO A 44 11.63 -3.07 -12.76
N GLN A 45 12.32 -3.88 -11.97
CA GLN A 45 13.46 -4.71 -12.35
C GLN A 45 13.40 -6.03 -11.60
N ASP A 46 14.04 -7.04 -12.17
CA ASP A 46 14.05 -8.40 -11.64
C ASP A 46 14.84 -8.53 -10.31
N THR A 47 15.71 -7.57 -10.05
CA THR A 47 16.62 -7.52 -8.91
C THR A 47 16.78 -6.09 -8.43
N ALA A 48 17.47 -5.93 -7.29
CA ALA A 48 17.88 -4.61 -6.84
C ALA A 48 18.73 -3.91 -7.93
N PRO A 49 18.42 -2.64 -8.28
CA PRO A 49 19.27 -1.85 -9.16
C PRO A 49 20.68 -1.66 -8.59
N ALA A 50 21.68 -1.45 -9.45
CA ALA A 50 23.04 -1.17 -9.02
C ALA A 50 23.08 0.05 -8.07
N GLY A 51 23.82 -0.09 -6.96
CA GLY A 51 23.90 0.95 -5.92
C GLY A 51 22.77 0.91 -4.89
N TYR A 52 21.89 -0.11 -4.93
CA TYR A 52 20.84 -0.31 -3.94
C TYR A 52 20.87 -1.72 -3.35
N GLU A 53 20.42 -1.83 -2.11
CA GLU A 53 20.02 -3.08 -1.47
C GLU A 53 18.52 -3.11 -1.21
N ILE A 54 17.93 -4.31 -1.18
CA ILE A 54 16.54 -4.49 -0.76
C ILE A 54 16.47 -4.37 0.75
N MET A 55 15.78 -3.35 1.24
CA MET A 55 15.50 -3.23 2.68
C MET A 55 14.26 -4.01 3.08
N GLY A 56 13.27 -4.13 2.20
CA GLY A 56 12.02 -4.80 2.51
C GLY A 56 10.98 -4.72 1.41
N LYS A 57 9.78 -5.20 1.72
CA LYS A 57 8.65 -5.28 0.81
C LYS A 57 7.39 -4.75 1.49
N ALA A 58 6.55 -4.10 0.71
CA ALA A 58 5.29 -3.55 1.16
C ALA A 58 4.12 -3.95 0.27
N VAL A 59 2.95 -4.09 0.90
CA VAL A 59 1.67 -4.29 0.21
C VAL A 59 0.71 -3.23 0.69
N ALA A 60 0.17 -2.43 -0.22
CA ALA A 60 -0.96 -1.56 0.07
C ALA A 60 -2.24 -2.17 -0.53
N SER A 61 -3.34 -2.11 0.21
CA SER A 61 -4.63 -2.58 -0.30
C SER A 61 -5.79 -1.71 0.19
N GLY A 62 -6.85 -1.61 -0.59
CA GLY A 62 -8.05 -0.86 -0.20
C GLY A 62 -9.25 -1.18 -1.11
N PRO A 63 -10.50 -0.98 -0.64
CA PRO A 63 -11.70 -1.30 -1.42
C PRO A 63 -11.71 -0.60 -2.79
N ASP A 64 -12.12 -1.31 -3.84
CA ASP A 64 -12.17 -0.82 -5.24
C ASP A 64 -13.06 0.43 -5.42
N GLN A 65 -14.05 0.61 -4.53
CA GLN A 65 -14.98 1.76 -4.59
C GLN A 65 -14.44 3.02 -3.86
N ASP A 66 -13.57 2.84 -2.87
CA ASP A 66 -13.16 3.91 -1.93
C ASP A 66 -11.66 4.23 -2.01
N SER A 67 -10.93 3.55 -2.89
CA SER A 67 -9.49 3.68 -3.03
C SER A 67 -9.14 3.84 -4.49
N SER A 68 -8.06 4.55 -4.79
CA SER A 68 -7.50 4.63 -6.13
C SER A 68 -6.05 4.16 -6.16
N ARG A 69 -5.53 3.89 -7.36
CA ARG A 69 -4.09 3.65 -7.56
C ARG A 69 -3.22 4.75 -6.94
N ALA A 70 -3.65 6.01 -7.00
CA ALA A 70 -2.93 7.13 -6.43
C ALA A 70 -2.91 7.08 -4.89
N ASP A 71 -4.01 6.65 -4.26
CA ASP A 71 -4.09 6.50 -2.80
C ASP A 71 -3.18 5.39 -2.29
N LEU A 72 -3.16 4.25 -2.99
CA LEU A 72 -2.26 3.14 -2.69
C LEU A 72 -0.80 3.57 -2.85
N GLN A 73 -0.45 4.23 -3.96
CA GLN A 73 0.90 4.73 -4.16
C GLN A 73 1.29 5.73 -3.07
N LYS A 74 0.40 6.66 -2.70
CA LYS A 74 0.66 7.61 -1.61
C LYS A 74 0.94 6.90 -0.28
N LYS A 75 0.18 5.86 0.06
CA LYS A 75 0.39 5.06 1.27
C LYS A 75 1.72 4.30 1.24
N ILE A 76 2.05 3.68 0.10
CA ILE A 76 3.35 3.05 -0.13
C ILE A 76 4.49 4.05 0.07
N MET A 77 4.41 5.22 -0.55
CA MET A 77 5.45 6.26 -0.45
C MET A 77 5.60 6.79 0.97
N ASN A 78 4.49 7.00 1.69
CA ASN A 78 4.54 7.42 3.09
C ASN A 78 5.18 6.36 3.98
N LYS A 79 4.85 5.07 3.76
CA LYS A 79 5.48 3.96 4.47
C LYS A 79 6.97 3.86 4.14
N ALA A 80 7.35 4.02 2.87
CA ALA A 80 8.75 4.02 2.46
C ALA A 80 9.56 5.12 3.16
N LYS A 81 9.00 6.34 3.24
CA LYS A 81 9.59 7.45 3.99
C LYS A 81 9.76 7.12 5.47
N SER A 82 8.72 6.58 6.11
CA SER A 82 8.77 6.26 7.54
C SER A 82 9.75 5.13 7.86
N GLU A 83 9.92 4.18 6.95
CA GLU A 83 10.88 3.08 7.10
C GLU A 83 12.32 3.45 6.69
N GLY A 84 12.54 4.64 6.14
CA GLY A 84 13.88 5.12 5.77
C GLY A 84 14.40 4.63 4.41
N ALA A 85 13.50 4.24 3.51
CA ALA A 85 13.84 3.84 2.14
C ALA A 85 14.34 5.01 1.31
N ASP A 86 15.35 4.82 0.47
CA ASP A 86 15.79 5.87 -0.46
C ASP A 86 15.04 5.78 -1.79
N ALA A 87 14.59 4.57 -2.14
CA ALA A 87 13.83 4.31 -3.36
C ALA A 87 12.76 3.24 -3.15
N VAL A 88 11.75 3.26 -4.03
CA VAL A 88 10.68 2.27 -4.12
C VAL A 88 10.57 1.78 -5.55
N MET A 89 10.35 0.48 -5.70
CA MET A 89 10.02 -0.16 -6.95
C MET A 89 8.62 -0.78 -6.85
N ILE A 90 7.64 -0.22 -7.56
CA ILE A 90 6.28 -0.77 -7.60
C ILE A 90 6.29 -1.94 -8.58
N VAL A 91 6.09 -3.16 -8.09
CA VAL A 91 6.26 -4.39 -8.87
C VAL A 91 4.93 -4.98 -9.34
N LEU A 92 3.82 -4.62 -8.69
CA LEU A 92 2.49 -5.07 -9.08
C LEU A 92 1.42 -4.05 -8.70
N TYR A 93 0.42 -3.92 -9.56
CA TYR A 93 -0.87 -3.31 -9.25
C TYR A 93 -1.97 -4.19 -9.85
N GLU A 94 -2.89 -4.66 -9.02
CA GLU A 94 -3.94 -5.59 -9.40
C GLU A 94 -5.24 -5.30 -8.65
N ASN A 95 -6.36 -5.77 -9.18
CA ASN A 95 -7.61 -5.87 -8.45
C ASN A 95 -7.76 -7.31 -7.98
N VAL A 96 -8.23 -7.56 -6.77
CA VAL A 96 -8.47 -8.93 -6.31
C VAL A 96 -9.81 -9.02 -5.60
N ILE A 97 -10.40 -10.22 -5.60
CA ILE A 97 -11.55 -10.51 -4.76
C ILE A 97 -11.07 -10.52 -3.31
N ILE A 98 -11.79 -9.83 -2.42
CA ILE A 98 -11.47 -9.81 -0.99
C ILE A 98 -11.44 -11.26 -0.45
N GLY A 99 -10.38 -11.59 0.29
CA GLY A 99 -10.15 -12.92 0.88
C GLY A 99 -9.40 -13.91 -0.03
N LYS A 100 -9.06 -13.52 -1.26
CA LYS A 100 -8.25 -14.33 -2.19
C LYS A 100 -6.83 -13.81 -2.39
N GLU A 101 -6.48 -12.71 -1.73
CA GLU A 101 -5.13 -12.16 -1.77
C GLU A 101 -4.08 -13.09 -1.15
N ARG A 102 -2.87 -13.02 -1.68
CA ARG A 102 -1.69 -13.76 -1.21
C ARG A 102 -0.59 -12.75 -0.85
N GLU A 103 -0.89 -11.87 0.10
CA GLU A 103 0.04 -10.80 0.52
C GLU A 103 1.26 -11.37 1.25
N ASP A 104 1.03 -12.40 2.05
CA ASP A 104 2.03 -13.16 2.80
C ASP A 104 3.07 -13.82 1.88
N GLU A 105 2.65 -14.39 0.76
CA GLU A 105 3.55 -14.98 -0.24
C GLU A 105 4.53 -13.91 -0.76
N PHE A 106 4.03 -12.72 -1.10
CA PHE A 106 4.89 -11.63 -1.53
C PHE A 106 5.79 -11.14 -0.40
N LEU A 107 5.25 -10.87 0.79
CA LEU A 107 6.02 -10.35 1.93
C LEU A 107 7.12 -11.32 2.39
N ASN A 108 6.94 -12.63 2.24
CA ASN A 108 7.90 -13.66 2.64
C ASN A 108 8.78 -14.21 1.51
N SER A 109 8.57 -13.78 0.27
CA SER A 109 9.41 -14.17 -0.87
C SER A 109 10.90 -13.80 -0.74
N GLY A 110 11.78 -14.49 -1.46
CA GLY A 110 13.21 -14.17 -1.51
C GLY A 110 13.53 -12.83 -2.20
N PRO A 111 14.81 -12.46 -2.28
CA PRO A 111 15.26 -11.18 -2.86
C PRO A 111 15.18 -11.12 -4.41
N THR A 112 14.65 -12.16 -5.06
CA THR A 112 14.57 -12.29 -6.52
C THR A 112 13.12 -12.30 -7.00
N ASN A 113 12.90 -11.70 -8.16
CA ASN A 113 11.61 -11.47 -8.84
C ASN A 113 10.68 -12.66 -9.13
N SER A 114 11.11 -13.91 -9.03
CA SER A 114 10.31 -15.05 -9.47
C SER A 114 8.94 -15.14 -8.76
N ALA A 115 8.78 -14.47 -7.61
CA ALA A 115 7.56 -14.38 -6.83
C ALA A 115 7.01 -12.95 -6.63
N TRP A 116 7.56 -11.93 -7.30
CA TRP A 116 7.14 -10.52 -7.10
C TRP A 116 5.96 -10.09 -7.96
N GLY A 117 5.49 -10.96 -8.86
CA GLY A 117 4.37 -10.67 -9.74
C GLY A 117 4.74 -9.75 -10.91
N MET A 118 6.01 -9.75 -11.34
CA MET A 118 6.50 -9.00 -12.51
C MET A 118 5.86 -9.40 -13.86
N ASN A 119 4.84 -10.26 -13.84
CA ASN A 119 4.04 -10.51 -15.03
C ASN A 119 3.26 -9.25 -15.38
N VAL A 120 3.85 -8.51 -16.31
CA VAL A 120 3.22 -7.55 -17.20
C VAL A 120 2.15 -8.24 -18.05
N ASN A 121 1.10 -8.70 -17.39
CA ASN A 121 -0.24 -8.71 -17.93
C ASN A 121 -1.18 -8.30 -16.79
N THR A 122 -1.00 -7.08 -16.26
CA THR A 122 -2.10 -6.41 -15.56
C THR A 122 -3.40 -6.57 -16.36
N GLN A 123 -3.30 -6.59 -17.70
CA GLN A 123 -4.35 -6.98 -18.62
C GLN A 123 -4.83 -8.44 -18.43
N GLY A 124 -3.98 -9.46 -18.35
CA GLY A 124 -4.41 -10.86 -18.20
C GLY A 124 -4.97 -11.22 -16.81
N ASP A 125 -4.48 -10.60 -15.74
CA ASP A 125 -5.10 -10.73 -14.42
C ASP A 125 -6.42 -9.95 -14.38
N THR A 126 -6.46 -8.73 -14.95
CA THR A 126 -7.71 -7.96 -15.13
C THR A 126 -8.68 -8.67 -16.06
N ASP A 127 -8.22 -9.39 -17.08
CA ASP A 127 -9.03 -10.15 -18.03
C ASP A 127 -9.56 -11.42 -17.37
N GLN A 128 -8.77 -12.10 -16.53
CA GLN A 128 -9.28 -13.19 -15.69
C GLN A 128 -10.32 -12.68 -14.69
N LEU A 129 -10.10 -11.52 -14.08
CA LEU A 129 -11.07 -10.90 -13.17
C LEU A 129 -12.30 -10.40 -13.91
N ASN A 130 -12.16 -9.89 -15.14
CA ASN A 130 -13.27 -9.49 -15.99
C ASN A 130 -14.06 -10.72 -16.45
N ILE A 131 -13.40 -11.80 -16.84
CA ILE A 131 -14.03 -13.09 -17.14
C ILE A 131 -14.76 -13.61 -15.89
N GLN A 132 -14.14 -13.51 -14.70
CA GLN A 132 -14.82 -13.85 -13.44
C GLN A 132 -15.99 -12.92 -13.15
N ARG A 133 -15.88 -11.60 -13.33
CA ARG A 133 -16.97 -10.61 -13.17
C ARG A 133 -18.13 -10.91 -14.12
N ILE A 134 -17.83 -11.21 -15.39
CA ILE A 134 -18.81 -11.56 -16.43
C ILE A 134 -19.47 -12.90 -16.11
N ASN A 135 -18.71 -13.92 -15.70
CA ASN A 135 -19.24 -15.23 -15.36
C ASN A 135 -20.03 -15.22 -14.05
N LEU A 136 -19.63 -14.43 -13.06
CA LEU A 136 -20.36 -14.25 -11.80
C LEU A 136 -21.63 -13.40 -11.98
N GLY A 137 -21.60 -12.40 -12.88
CA GLY A 137 -22.80 -11.67 -13.28
C GLY A 137 -23.80 -12.50 -14.10
N LYS A 138 -23.34 -13.63 -14.67
CA LYS A 138 -24.19 -14.62 -15.37
C LYS A 138 -24.59 -15.81 -14.50
N ALA A 139 -23.91 -16.03 -13.38
CA ALA A 139 -24.22 -17.09 -12.43
C ALA A 139 -25.24 -16.58 -11.41
N ASP A 140 -26.28 -17.37 -11.16
CA ASP A 140 -27.32 -17.16 -10.15
C ASP A 140 -26.75 -17.33 -8.72
N SER A 141 -25.69 -16.59 -8.40
CA SER A 141 -24.99 -16.66 -7.12
C SER A 141 -25.53 -15.57 -6.20
N ASN A 142 -25.97 -15.95 -5.00
CA ASN A 142 -26.53 -15.04 -3.99
C ASN A 142 -25.53 -14.02 -3.41
N GLN A 143 -24.30 -13.90 -3.93
CA GLN A 143 -23.28 -12.99 -3.43
C GLN A 143 -22.50 -12.32 -4.58
N THR A 144 -22.66 -11.01 -4.74
CA THR A 144 -21.82 -10.21 -5.62
C THR A 144 -20.39 -10.16 -5.06
N PRO A 145 -19.35 -10.54 -5.83
CA PRO A 145 -17.97 -10.45 -5.37
C PRO A 145 -17.58 -9.00 -5.06
N ILE A 146 -16.94 -8.77 -3.92
CA ILE A 146 -16.38 -7.46 -3.55
C ILE A 146 -14.89 -7.46 -3.89
N PHE A 147 -14.44 -6.38 -4.55
CA PHE A 147 -13.07 -6.23 -5.02
C PHE A 147 -12.29 -5.23 -4.17
N LYS A 148 -10.98 -5.40 -4.12
CA LYS A 148 -10.03 -4.44 -3.58
C LYS A 148 -8.87 -4.21 -4.55
N HIS A 149 -8.31 -3.01 -4.55
CA HIS A 149 -7.02 -2.73 -5.17
C HIS A 149 -5.90 -3.29 -4.30
N VAL A 150 -4.85 -3.81 -4.93
CA VAL A 150 -3.61 -4.26 -4.28
C VAL A 150 -2.42 -3.68 -5.05
N MET A 151 -1.46 -3.12 -4.32
CA MET A 151 -0.19 -2.63 -4.85
C MET A 151 0.95 -3.23 -4.07
N LYS A 152 1.87 -3.90 -4.76
CA LYS A 152 3.07 -4.52 -4.16
C LYS A 152 4.30 -3.71 -4.55
N ALA A 153 5.17 -3.48 -3.59
CA ALA A 153 6.37 -2.68 -3.78
C ALA A 153 7.58 -3.25 -3.04
N VAL A 154 8.76 -3.06 -3.61
CA VAL A 154 10.06 -3.34 -2.99
C VAL A 154 10.66 -2.03 -2.55
N PHE A 155 11.09 -1.96 -1.29
CA PHE A 155 11.77 -0.79 -0.73
C PHE A 155 13.26 -1.02 -0.83
N LEU A 156 13.98 0.04 -1.16
CA LEU A 156 15.41 0.00 -1.48
C LEU A 156 16.17 1.04 -0.67
N LYS A 157 17.35 0.65 -0.19
CA LYS A 157 18.30 1.53 0.48
C LYS A 157 19.53 1.71 -0.41
N LYS A 158 20.05 2.93 -0.53
CA LYS A 158 21.31 3.18 -1.23
C LYS A 158 22.45 2.52 -0.48
N THR A 159 23.32 1.84 -1.23
CA THR A 159 24.57 1.30 -0.68
C THR A 159 25.67 2.33 -0.93
N ASP A 160 26.36 2.75 0.12
CA ASP A 160 27.60 3.52 0.00
C ASP A 160 28.68 2.62 -0.60
N LYS A 161 28.78 2.59 -1.93
CA LYS A 161 29.89 1.96 -2.66
C LYS A 161 30.80 3.02 -3.24
#